data_AF-A0A3D4HS09-F1
#
_entry.id   AF-A0A3D4HS09-F1
#
_cell.length_a   1.000
_cell.length_b   1.000
_cell.length_c   1.000
_cell.angle_alpha   90.00
_cell.angle_beta   90.00
_cell.angle_gamma   90.00
#
_symmetry.space_group_name_H-M   'P 1'
#
loop_
_entity.id
_entity.type
_entity.pdbx_description
1 polymer ?
#
loop_
_entity_poly.entity_id
_entity_poly.type
_entity_poly.pdbx_seq_one_letter_code
_entity_poly.pdbx_strand_id
1 'polypeptide(L)'
;RINRALTHILLNIRKTSLKQYCQNGYTSYARVLGIKKESSHLLRRITDIGRIPVITKVAKAEKQIDPLAMQMLSEDLFAAHLYNQAVYEKYGTPLPNEYQRGILIV
;
A
#
# COMPACT_ATOMS: atom_id res chain seq x y z
N ARG A 1 21.78 -2.03 -9.41
CA ARG A 1 20.83 -2.31 -10.52
C ARG A 1 20.34 -3.77 -10.52
N ILE A 2 21.21 -4.76 -10.29
CA ILE A 2 20.86 -6.19 -10.22
C ILE A 2 19.81 -6.49 -9.15
N ASN A 3 20.02 -6.07 -7.89
CA ASN A 3 19.05 -6.31 -6.81
C ASN A 3 17.65 -5.82 -7.16
N ARG A 4 17.53 -4.60 -7.70
CA ARG A 4 16.25 -4.05 -8.15
C ARG A 4 15.58 -4.92 -9.21
N ALA A 5 16.36 -5.43 -10.19
CA ALA A 5 15.81 -6.32 -11.22
C ALA A 5 15.32 -7.64 -10.62
N LEU A 6 16.07 -8.24 -9.68
CA LEU A 6 15.64 -9.44 -8.96
C LEU A 6 14.37 -9.19 -8.14
N THR A 7 14.27 -8.05 -7.45
CA THR A 7 13.06 -7.66 -6.73
C THR A 7 11.87 -7.48 -7.67
N HIS A 8 12.06 -6.88 -8.85
CA HIS A 8 10.98 -6.79 -9.85
C HIS A 8 10.52 -8.15 -10.35
N ILE A 9 11.44 -9.10 -10.52
CA ILE A 9 11.12 -10.48 -10.92
C ILE A 9 10.36 -11.18 -9.78
N LEU A 10 10.86 -11.10 -8.56
CA LEU A 10 10.28 -11.70 -7.36
C LEU A 10 8.87 -11.18 -7.08
N LEU A 11 8.67 -9.86 -7.19
CA LEU A 11 7.38 -9.20 -7.00
C LEU A 11 6.49 -9.23 -8.25
N ASN A 12 6.95 -9.85 -9.35
CA ASN A 12 6.24 -9.92 -10.63
C ASN A 12 5.78 -8.54 -11.15
N ILE A 13 6.59 -7.49 -10.93
CA ILE A 13 6.28 -6.12 -11.37
C ILE A 13 6.50 -6.01 -12.88
N ARG A 14 5.41 -5.90 -13.63
CA ARG A 14 5.45 -5.85 -15.10
C ARG A 14 5.59 -4.42 -15.62
N LYS A 15 6.38 -4.26 -16.68
CA LYS A 15 6.52 -2.97 -17.39
C LYS A 15 5.18 -2.48 -17.97
N THR A 16 4.28 -3.39 -18.33
CA THR A 16 2.94 -3.07 -18.83
C THR A 16 2.09 -2.41 -17.76
N SER A 17 2.03 -2.98 -16.55
CA SER A 17 1.30 -2.42 -15.41
C SER A 17 1.83 -1.02 -15.05
N LEU A 18 3.15 -0.86 -14.95
CA LEU A 18 3.78 0.44 -14.69
C LEU A 18 3.42 1.50 -15.74
N LYS A 19 3.40 1.15 -17.03
CA LYS A 19 2.97 2.08 -18.09
C LYS A 19 1.51 2.49 -17.93
N GLN A 20 0.63 1.56 -17.59
CA GLN A 20 -0.79 1.84 -17.34
C GLN A 20 -0.95 2.79 -16.15
N TYR A 21 -0.20 2.57 -15.07
CA TYR A 21 -0.21 3.47 -13.91
C TYR A 21 0.27 4.89 -14.26
N CYS A 22 1.37 5.01 -15.00
CA CYS A 22 1.87 6.31 -15.46
C CYS A 22 0.88 7.06 -16.35
N GLN A 23 0.16 6.36 -17.22
CA GLN A 23 -0.86 6.96 -18.08
C GLN A 23 -2.09 7.44 -17.28
N ASN A 24 -2.39 6.79 -16.15
CA ASN A 24 -3.55 7.10 -15.32
C ASN A 24 -3.24 8.02 -14.12
N GLY A 25 -2.19 8.85 -14.22
CA GLY A 25 -1.85 9.83 -13.17
C GLY A 25 -0.97 9.30 -12.03
N TYR A 26 -0.21 8.23 -12.28
CA TYR A 26 0.75 7.59 -11.37
C TYR A 26 0.13 6.88 -10.16
N THR A 27 -0.42 7.62 -9.21
CA THR A 27 -1.06 7.06 -8.01
C THR A 27 -2.48 7.57 -7.88
N SER A 28 -3.41 6.64 -7.73
CA SER A 28 -4.84 6.93 -7.64
C SER A 28 -5.37 6.77 -6.22
N TYR A 29 -4.50 6.60 -5.22
CA TYR A 29 -4.89 6.47 -3.82
C TYR A 29 -3.80 6.94 -2.85
N ALA A 30 -4.20 7.32 -1.64
CA ALA A 30 -3.29 7.65 -0.54
C ALA A 30 -3.47 6.66 0.61
N ARG A 31 -2.45 5.85 0.92
CA ARG A 31 -2.50 4.88 2.02
C ARG A 31 -1.90 5.45 3.31
N VAL A 32 -2.70 5.47 4.38
CA VAL A 32 -2.25 5.96 5.69
C VAL A 32 -1.57 4.82 6.45
N LEU A 33 -0.28 4.96 6.73
CA LEU A 33 0.51 3.98 7.49
C LEU A 33 0.53 4.31 8.99
N GLY A 34 0.55 5.60 9.31
CA GLY A 34 0.57 6.10 10.68
C GLY A 34 0.22 7.57 10.75
N ILE A 35 -0.20 8.02 11.92
CA ILE A 35 -0.55 9.42 12.19
C ILE A 35 -0.18 9.80 13.62
N LYS A 36 0.26 11.05 13.80
CA LYS A 36 0.40 11.62 15.15
C LYS A 36 -0.98 11.99 15.70
N LYS A 37 -1.30 11.64 16.95
CA LYS A 37 -2.61 11.91 17.57
C LYS A 37 -3.00 13.40 17.49
N GLU A 38 -2.04 14.27 17.76
CA GLU A 38 -2.18 15.73 17.68
C GLU A 38 -2.52 16.21 16.26
N SER A 39 -2.01 15.53 15.23
CA SER A 39 -2.18 15.86 13.82
C SER A 39 -3.38 15.18 13.16
N SER A 40 -4.24 14.50 13.93
CA SER A 40 -5.44 13.81 13.42
C SER A 40 -6.38 14.73 12.61
N HIS A 41 -6.45 16.01 13.00
CA HIS A 41 -7.23 17.03 12.28
C HIS A 41 -6.72 17.29 10.85
N LEU A 42 -5.41 17.16 10.61
CA LEU A 42 -4.83 17.34 9.27
C LEU A 42 -5.27 16.24 8.33
N LEU A 43 -5.32 14.98 8.80
CA LEU A 43 -5.77 13.87 7.97
C LEU A 43 -7.23 14.06 7.56
N ARG A 44 -8.09 14.51 8.49
CA ARG A 44 -9.49 14.82 8.18
C ARG A 44 -9.59 15.91 7.11
N ARG A 45 -8.77 16.95 7.22
CA ARG A 45 -8.74 18.00 6.20
C ARG A 45 -8.22 17.52 4.85
N ILE A 46 -7.26 16.60 4.83
CA ILE A 46 -6.76 15.96 3.61
C ILE A 46 -7.83 15.05 3.00
N THR A 47 -8.61 14.33 3.79
CA THR A 47 -9.71 13.50 3.29
C THR A 47 -10.83 14.35 2.71
N ASP A 48 -11.11 15.51 3.32
CA ASP A 48 -12.21 16.39 2.91
C ASP A 48 -11.88 17.21 1.66
N ILE A 49 -10.63 17.66 1.52
CA ILE A 49 -10.17 18.50 0.40
C ILE A 49 -9.49 17.68 -0.71
N GLY A 50 -8.97 16.51 -0.36
CA GLY A 50 -8.19 15.67 -1.24
C GLY A 50 -8.99 15.15 -2.43
N ARG A 51 -8.36 15.19 -3.61
CA ARG A 51 -8.93 14.64 -4.85
C ARG A 51 -8.74 13.13 -4.99
N ILE A 52 -7.94 12.53 -4.11
CA ILE A 52 -7.63 11.09 -4.14
C ILE A 52 -8.19 10.40 -2.89
N PRO A 53 -8.72 9.18 -3.04
CA PRO A 53 -9.25 8.41 -1.93
C PRO A 53 -8.14 8.06 -0.92
N VAL A 54 -8.44 8.27 0.37
CA VAL A 54 -7.51 7.97 1.46
C VAL A 54 -7.86 6.62 2.10
N ILE A 55 -7.00 5.64 1.92
CA ILE A 55 -7.16 4.28 2.42
C ILE A 55 -6.62 4.22 3.85
N THR A 56 -7.54 4.06 4.80
CA THR A 56 -7.24 3.85 6.23
C THR A 56 -7.31 2.38 6.64
N LYS A 57 -8.14 1.59 5.95
CA LYS A 57 -8.29 0.15 6.15
C LYS A 57 -8.30 -0.54 4.80
N VAL A 58 -7.43 -1.54 4.62
CA VAL A 58 -7.33 -2.31 3.37
C VAL A 58 -8.67 -3.00 3.03
N ALA A 59 -9.40 -3.47 4.05
CA ALA A 59 -10.73 -4.08 3.88
C ALA A 59 -11.80 -3.15 3.28
N LYS A 60 -11.61 -1.82 3.32
CA LYS A 60 -12.52 -0.85 2.69
C LYS A 60 -12.04 -0.37 1.32
N ALA A 61 -10.81 -0.71 0.93
CA ALA A 61 -10.19 -0.19 -0.28
C ALA A 61 -10.97 -0.58 -1.54
N GLU A 62 -11.48 -1.82 -1.61
CA GLU A 62 -12.23 -2.34 -2.77
C GLU A 62 -13.44 -1.49 -3.16
N LYS A 63 -14.06 -0.80 -2.19
CA LYS A 63 -15.23 0.07 -2.42
C LYS A 63 -14.86 1.52 -2.70
N GLN A 64 -13.58 1.89 -2.56
CA GLN A 64 -13.11 3.28 -2.56
C GLN A 64 -12.25 3.63 -3.77
N ILE A 65 -11.71 2.64 -4.49
CA ILE A 65 -10.71 2.86 -5.52
C ILE A 65 -11.06 2.12 -6.82
N ASP A 66 -10.57 2.65 -7.93
CA ASP A 66 -10.77 2.05 -9.25
C ASP A 66 -10.06 0.70 -9.39
N PRO A 67 -10.47 -0.17 -10.33
CA PRO A 67 -9.86 -1.49 -10.53
C PRO A 67 -8.34 -1.44 -10.77
N LEU A 68 -7.84 -0.41 -11.47
CA LEU A 68 -6.40 -0.23 -11.70
C LEU A 68 -5.66 0.11 -10.40
N ALA A 69 -6.26 0.95 -9.56
CA ALA A 69 -5.73 1.30 -8.25
C ALA A 69 -5.75 0.09 -7.30
N MET A 70 -6.79 -0.75 -7.40
CA MET A 70 -6.89 -2.01 -6.67
C MET A 70 -5.81 -2.99 -7.09
N GLN A 71 -5.49 -3.07 -8.39
CA GLN A 71 -4.36 -3.87 -8.86
C GLN A 71 -3.04 -3.40 -8.25
N MET A 72 -2.77 -2.09 -8.26
CA MET A 72 -1.57 -1.53 -7.62
C MET A 72 -1.53 -1.84 -6.12
N LEU A 73 -2.65 -1.69 -5.41
CA LEU A 73 -2.74 -2.01 -3.99
C LEU A 73 -2.50 -3.51 -3.72
N SER A 74 -2.96 -4.39 -4.61
CA SER A 74 -2.74 -5.83 -4.49
C SER A 74 -1.27 -6.22 -4.68
N GLU A 75 -0.56 -5.54 -5.59
CA GLU A 75 0.89 -5.71 -5.79
C GLU A 75 1.66 -5.26 -4.52
N ASP A 76 1.27 -4.14 -3.91
CA ASP A 76 1.87 -3.65 -2.67
C ASP A 76 1.60 -4.57 -1.48
N LEU A 77 0.38 -5.10 -1.39
CA LEU A 77 0.00 -6.07 -0.37
C LEU A 77 0.78 -7.39 -0.52
N PHE A 78 0.94 -7.88 -1.75
CA PHE A 78 1.77 -9.05 -2.03
C PHE A 78 3.22 -8.86 -1.58
N ALA A 79 3.80 -7.69 -1.85
CA ALA A 79 5.14 -7.35 -1.39
C ALA A 79 5.24 -7.35 0.15
N ALA A 80 4.24 -6.80 0.85
CA ALA A 80 4.20 -6.80 2.31
C ALA A 80 4.05 -8.22 2.90
N HIS A 81 3.24 -9.08 2.28
CA HIS A 81 3.10 -10.47 2.69
C HIS A 81 4.42 -11.24 2.55
N LEU A 82 5.09 -11.10 1.41
CA LEU A 82 6.37 -11.75 1.15
C LEU A 82 7.44 -11.29 2.14
N TYR A 83 7.46 -9.99 2.45
CA TYR A 83 8.35 -9.45 3.47
C TYR A 83 8.06 -10.05 4.85
N ASN A 84 6.79 -10.09 5.28
CA ASN A 84 6.40 -10.66 6.56
C ASN A 84 6.79 -12.15 6.66
N GLN A 85 6.63 -12.91 5.57
CA GLN A 85 7.09 -14.29 5.50
C GLN A 85 8.60 -14.40 5.67
N ALA A 86 9.38 -13.59 4.95
CA ALA A 86 10.84 -13.61 5.06
C ALA A 86 11.33 -13.23 6.48
N VAL A 87 10.65 -12.30 7.15
CA VAL A 87 10.95 -11.95 8.55
C VAL A 87 10.60 -13.11 9.48
N TYR A 88 9.45 -13.75 9.29
CA TYR A 88 9.06 -14.90 10.08
C TYR A 88 10.06 -16.05 9.93
N GLU A 89 10.49 -16.37 8.71
CA GLU A 89 11.50 -17.41 8.45
C GLU A 89 12.85 -17.08 9.10
N LYS A 90 13.25 -15.81 9.12
CA LYS A 90 14.56 -15.39 9.63
C LYS A 90 14.61 -15.22 11.15
N TYR A 91 13.54 -14.74 11.76
CA TYR A 91 13.51 -14.31 13.16
C TYR A 91 12.47 -15.04 14.02
N GLY A 92 11.61 -15.87 13.42
CA GLY A 92 10.52 -16.56 14.12
C GLY A 92 9.43 -15.64 14.67
N THR A 93 9.43 -14.36 14.29
CA THR A 93 8.47 -13.37 14.81
C THR A 93 7.30 -13.19 13.84
N PRO A 94 6.05 -13.44 14.27
CA PRO A 94 4.89 -13.23 13.41
C PRO A 94 4.59 -11.72 13.33
N LEU A 95 4.70 -11.15 12.13
CA LEU A 95 4.25 -9.79 11.85
C LEU A 95 2.76 -9.78 11.51
N PRO A 96 1.98 -8.79 12.01
CA PRO A 96 0.56 -8.70 11.70
C PRO A 96 0.35 -8.44 10.21
N ASN A 97 -0.63 -9.13 9.65
CA ASN A 97 -1.04 -8.96 8.27
C ASN A 97 -1.59 -7.54 8.03
N GLU A 98 -1.39 -6.96 6.86
CA GLU A 98 -1.83 -5.61 6.50
C GLU A 98 -3.36 -5.42 6.57
N TYR A 99 -4.14 -6.50 6.53
CA TYR A 99 -5.59 -6.45 6.79
C TYR A 99 -5.93 -6.29 8.28
N GLN A 100 -5.10 -6.82 9.16
CA GLN A 100 -5.26 -6.78 10.61
C GLN A 100 -4.53 -5.58 11.23
N ARG A 101 -3.53 -5.05 10.52
CA ARG A 101 -2.73 -3.91 10.95
C ARG A 101 -3.56 -2.63 10.85
N GLY A 102 -3.94 -2.09 12.01
CA GLY A 102 -4.54 -0.77 12.10
C GLY A 102 -3.51 0.34 11.83
N ILE A 103 -4.01 1.56 11.60
CA ILE A 103 -3.16 2.75 11.51
C ILE A 103 -2.41 2.90 12.83
N LEU A 104 -1.10 3.08 12.75
CA LEU A 104 -0.28 3.38 13.93
C LEU A 104 -0.55 4.81 14.37
N ILE A 105 -1.04 5.00 15.59
CA ILE A 105 -1.24 6.32 16.19
C ILE A 105 -0.12 6.57 17.19
N VAL A 106 0.68 7.60 16.95
CA VAL A 106 1.81 8.01 17.81
C VAL A 106 1.49 9.30 18.55
#